data_AF-A0A971ABZ8-F1
#
_entry.id   AF-A0A971ABZ8-F1
#
_cell.length_a   1.000
_cell.length_b   1.000
_cell.length_c   1.000
_cell.angle_alpha   90.00
_cell.angle_beta   90.00
_cell.angle_gamma   90.00
#
_symmetry.space_group_name_H-M   'P 1'
#
loop_
_entity.id
_entity.type
_entity.pdbx_description
1 polymer ?
#
loop_
_entity_poly.entity_id
_entity_poly.type
_entity_poly.pdbx_seq_one_letter_code
_entity_poly.pdbx_strand_id
1 'polypeptide(L)'
;FVVAVLGVAFSASPLIEALYPLLLIPLWIWMEKTRKLHRRRYLPAIASLPGGGIKRGLTPAEAAVILELPLSKVLTLILFGMLKKGLLRQEQADPLQVSVTEQAASLLKAGAPEPPDSTSEVPAEVPPPMDSEAGGPSLEEAGAPILRSYEPAFLQALAKQADKAVVDMELDEPMKKLVLATAKKMAGFDLEQTREYYRSIISKAWEQAQTLGDLEKRTEFVDDNLEVLLLYPHYGPRFRQWDDEGFTYQPSWSRSVGSGAMPTAATARTSFGDVAASFAGWSENLAGRFASAIDPVKVGLSTPGGVSLAGVDRVTGDVLKAMASSSGSSGGGGGGGCACACAGCACACACAGGGR
;
A
#
# COMPACT_ATOMS: atom_id res chain seq x y z
N PHE A 1 -29.08 10.25 29.20
CA PHE A 1 -30.11 9.45 29.90
C PHE A 1 -29.50 8.44 30.88
N VAL A 2 -28.56 7.58 30.46
CA VAL A 2 -27.90 6.58 31.34
C VAL A 2 -27.17 7.20 32.55
N VAL A 3 -26.49 8.34 32.37
CA VAL A 3 -25.77 9.04 33.46
C VAL A 3 -26.72 9.62 34.51
N ALA A 4 -27.92 10.07 34.12
CA ALA A 4 -28.90 10.63 35.04
C ALA A 4 -29.59 9.55 35.89
N VAL A 5 -29.84 8.37 35.30
CA VAL A 5 -30.41 7.21 36.01
C VAL A 5 -29.41 6.61 37.00
N LEU A 6 -28.12 6.60 36.67
CA LEU A 6 -27.05 6.14 37.58
C LEU A 6 -26.85 7.07 38.79
N GLY A 7 -27.04 8.38 38.62
CA GLY A 7 -26.96 9.35 39.72
C GLY A 7 -28.08 9.19 40.76
N VAL A 8 -29.28 8.76 40.35
CA VAL A 8 -30.41 8.51 41.26
C VAL A 8 -30.27 7.17 42.00
N ALA A 9 -29.65 6.16 41.38
CA ALA A 9 -29.33 4.89 42.05
C ALA A 9 -28.28 5.04 43.16
N PHE A 10 -27.46 6.11 43.11
CA PHE A 10 -26.41 6.42 44.09
C PHE A 10 -26.97 6.77 45.48
N SER A 11 -28.21 7.28 45.58
CA SER A 11 -28.81 7.65 46.86
C SER A 11 -29.58 6.52 47.56
N ALA A 12 -29.72 5.36 46.92
CA ALA A 12 -30.66 4.32 47.36
C ALA A 12 -30.03 3.17 48.15
N SER A 13 -28.71 2.92 48.07
CA SER A 13 -28.10 1.81 48.81
C SER A 13 -26.57 1.89 48.95
N PRO A 14 -26.02 1.80 50.17
CA PRO A 14 -24.56 1.76 50.42
C PRO A 14 -23.88 0.49 49.87
N LEU A 15 -24.65 -0.57 49.55
CA LEU A 15 -24.11 -1.78 48.90
C LEU A 15 -23.72 -1.56 47.45
N ILE A 16 -24.36 -0.62 46.76
CA ILE A 16 -24.09 -0.32 45.35
C ILE A 16 -22.78 0.48 45.22
N GLU A 17 -22.43 1.29 46.23
CA GLU A 17 -21.14 1.99 46.28
C GLU A 17 -19.95 1.03 46.33
N ALA A 18 -20.08 -0.11 47.01
CA ALA A 18 -19.01 -1.11 47.09
C ALA A 18 -18.78 -1.88 45.77
N LEU A 19 -19.83 -2.05 44.95
CA LEU A 19 -19.76 -2.77 43.67
C LEU A 19 -19.35 -1.89 42.49
N TYR A 20 -19.54 -0.57 42.60
CA TYR A 20 -19.18 0.40 41.58
C TYR A 20 -17.70 0.38 41.15
N PRO A 21 -16.70 0.37 42.06
CA PRO A 21 -15.29 0.31 41.66
C PRO A 21 -14.96 -1.00 40.94
N LEU A 22 -15.59 -2.12 41.31
CA LEU A 22 -15.37 -3.42 40.65
C LEU A 22 -15.85 -3.44 39.20
N LEU A 23 -16.86 -2.63 38.82
CA LEU A 23 -17.33 -2.51 37.44
C LEU A 23 -16.57 -1.44 36.64
N LEU A 24 -16.24 -0.30 37.27
CA LEU A 24 -15.58 0.79 36.56
C LEU A 24 -14.10 0.53 36.26
N ILE A 25 -13.37 -0.14 37.14
CA ILE A 25 -11.94 -0.44 36.94
C ILE A 25 -11.72 -1.26 35.66
N PRO A 26 -12.42 -2.39 35.40
CA PRO A 26 -12.24 -3.13 34.16
C PRO A 26 -12.73 -2.35 32.93
N LEU A 27 -13.81 -1.56 33.05
CA LEU A 27 -14.30 -0.71 31.96
C LEU A 27 -13.29 0.39 31.61
N TRP A 28 -12.65 1.00 32.60
CA TRP A 28 -11.63 2.02 32.43
C TRP A 28 -10.36 1.43 31.81
N ILE A 29 -9.91 0.27 32.29
CA ILE A 29 -8.78 -0.47 31.69
C ILE A 29 -9.09 -0.83 30.23
N TRP A 30 -10.31 -1.28 29.93
CA TRP A 30 -10.76 -1.59 28.57
C TRP A 30 -10.83 -0.34 27.68
N MET A 31 -11.38 0.77 28.18
CA MET A 31 -11.37 2.06 27.46
C MET A 31 -9.96 2.62 27.24
N GLU A 32 -9.06 2.46 28.21
CA GLU A 32 -7.70 2.96 28.08
C GLU A 32 -6.90 2.12 27.08
N LYS A 33 -7.14 0.80 27.04
CA LYS A 33 -6.54 -0.10 26.05
C LYS A 33 -7.05 0.21 24.64
N THR A 34 -8.36 0.42 24.46
CA THR A 34 -8.94 0.83 23.17
C THR A 34 -8.48 2.23 22.75
N ARG A 35 -8.36 3.19 23.69
CA ARG A 35 -7.79 4.52 23.39
C ARG A 35 -6.30 4.47 23.06
N LYS A 36 -5.50 3.61 23.70
CA LYS A 36 -4.08 3.42 23.35
C LYS A 36 -3.90 2.81 21.95
N LEU A 37 -4.85 1.99 21.50
CA LEU A 37 -4.93 1.52 20.11
C LEU A 37 -5.24 2.65 19.11
N HIS A 38 -5.94 3.72 19.54
CA HIS A 38 -6.34 4.84 18.68
C HIS A 38 -5.61 6.17 18.92
N ARG A 39 -4.70 6.26 19.90
CA ARG A 39 -3.85 7.44 20.07
C ARG A 39 -2.83 7.46 18.95
N ARG A 40 -2.98 8.44 18.04
CA ARG A 40 -1.88 8.87 17.18
C ARG A 40 -0.70 9.20 18.08
N ARG A 41 0.33 8.36 18.03
CA ARG A 41 1.59 8.63 18.71
C ARG A 41 2.12 9.90 18.04
N TYR A 42 2.14 11.01 18.78
CA TYR A 42 3.12 12.04 18.49
C TYR A 42 4.47 11.38 18.69
N LEU A 43 5.17 11.16 17.58
CA LEU A 43 6.47 10.53 17.57
C LEU A 43 7.49 11.52 18.18
N PRO A 44 8.51 11.01 18.88
CA PRO A 44 9.59 11.84 19.37
C PRO A 44 10.25 12.53 18.18
N ALA A 45 10.72 13.76 18.36
CA ALA A 45 11.49 14.47 17.34
C ALA A 45 12.74 13.65 17.02
N ILE A 46 12.75 12.98 15.86
CA ILE A 46 13.94 12.33 15.32
C ILE A 46 14.49 13.28 14.27
N ALA A 47 15.80 13.54 14.36
CA ALA A 47 16.53 14.50 13.56
C ALA A 47 16.20 14.35 12.06
N SER A 48 15.37 15.27 11.58
CA SER A 48 15.24 15.57 10.16
C SER A 48 16.63 15.93 9.66
N LEU A 49 17.13 15.17 8.69
CA LEU A 49 18.30 15.61 7.94
C LEU A 49 17.89 16.93 7.28
N PRO A 50 18.55 18.06 7.59
CA PRO A 50 18.18 19.35 7.02
C PRO A 50 18.40 19.28 5.50
N GLY A 51 17.32 19.09 4.74
CA GLY A 51 17.36 19.11 3.27
C GLY A 51 16.51 18.06 2.54
N GLY A 52 16.00 17.01 3.20
CA GLY A 52 15.14 16.03 2.55
C GLY A 52 13.72 16.55 2.39
N GLY A 53 13.28 16.88 1.18
CA GLY A 53 11.89 17.26 0.92
C GLY A 53 10.91 16.08 1.07
N ILE A 54 9.64 16.35 0.78
CA ILE A 54 8.58 15.33 0.69
C ILE A 54 8.68 14.61 -0.66
N LYS A 55 8.71 13.27 -0.66
CA LYS A 55 8.58 12.50 -1.91
C LYS A 55 7.12 12.50 -2.37
N ARG A 56 6.87 13.08 -3.55
CA ARG A 56 5.56 13.04 -4.21
C ARG A 56 5.57 12.00 -5.34
N GLY A 57 4.37 11.60 -5.79
CA GLY A 57 4.21 10.70 -6.95
C GLY A 57 4.51 9.22 -6.71
N LEU A 58 4.61 8.78 -5.45
CA LEU A 58 4.52 7.35 -5.13
C LEU A 58 3.14 6.83 -5.49
N THR A 59 3.12 5.66 -6.10
CA THR A 59 1.90 4.89 -6.37
C THR A 59 1.27 4.41 -5.06
N PRO A 60 -0.02 4.07 -5.01
CA PRO A 60 -0.66 3.58 -3.79
C PRO A 60 0.05 2.36 -3.16
N ALA A 61 0.56 1.44 -3.98
CA ALA A 61 1.33 0.29 -3.47
C ALA A 61 2.67 0.72 -2.82
N GLU A 62 3.39 1.68 -3.39
CA GLU A 62 4.62 2.24 -2.82
C GLU A 62 4.32 3.08 -1.57
N ALA A 63 3.21 3.83 -1.58
CA ALA A 63 2.69 4.54 -0.42
C ALA A 63 2.38 3.57 0.73
N ALA A 64 1.79 2.41 0.44
CA ALA A 64 1.53 1.37 1.44
C ALA A 64 2.82 0.85 2.10
N VAL A 65 3.89 0.67 1.30
CA VAL A 65 5.22 0.27 1.79
C VAL A 65 5.80 1.32 2.74
N ILE A 66 5.79 2.60 2.36
CA ILE A 66 6.33 3.65 3.24
C ILE A 66 5.46 3.89 4.47
N LEU A 67 4.14 3.63 4.40
CA LEU A 67 3.20 3.72 5.51
C LEU A 67 3.28 2.51 6.46
N GLU A 68 4.21 1.59 6.22
CA GLU A 68 4.45 0.38 7.02
C GLU A 68 3.20 -0.51 7.11
N LEU A 69 2.43 -0.59 6.02
CA LEU A 69 1.28 -1.51 5.96
C LEU A 69 1.77 -2.96 5.77
N PRO A 70 0.97 -3.97 6.20
CA PRO A 70 1.31 -5.38 5.97
C PRO A 70 1.54 -5.69 4.49
N LEU A 71 2.53 -6.53 4.17
CA LEU A 71 2.82 -6.95 2.79
C LEU A 71 1.61 -7.59 2.12
N SER A 72 0.76 -8.28 2.88
CA SER A 72 -0.48 -8.86 2.36
C SER A 72 -1.47 -7.78 1.88
N LYS A 73 -1.52 -6.64 2.55
CA LYS A 73 -2.30 -5.47 2.14
C LYS A 73 -1.67 -4.76 0.95
N VAL A 74 -0.33 -4.66 0.92
CA VAL A 74 0.40 -4.14 -0.25
C VAL A 74 0.10 -4.99 -1.49
N LEU A 75 0.14 -6.32 -1.37
CA LEU A 75 -0.20 -7.25 -2.46
C LEU A 75 -1.65 -7.07 -2.93
N THR A 76 -2.59 -6.94 -2.00
CA THR A 76 -4.00 -6.70 -2.32
C THR A 76 -4.19 -5.42 -3.15
N LEU A 77 -3.52 -4.33 -2.77
CA LEU A 77 -3.56 -3.07 -3.52
C LEU A 77 -2.98 -3.21 -4.93
N ILE A 78 -1.89 -3.97 -5.09
CA ILE A 78 -1.28 -4.24 -6.39
C ILE A 78 -2.25 -5.00 -7.29
N LEU A 79 -2.87 -6.06 -6.76
CA LEU A 79 -3.85 -6.86 -7.51
C LEU A 79 -5.07 -6.04 -7.90
N PHE A 80 -5.61 -5.23 -6.99
CA PHE A 80 -6.75 -4.36 -7.29
C PHE A 80 -6.41 -3.28 -8.31
N GLY A 81 -5.22 -2.68 -8.23
CA GLY A 81 -4.74 -1.76 -9.26
C GLY A 81 -4.65 -2.42 -10.64
N MET A 82 -4.16 -3.65 -10.72
CA MET A 82 -4.09 -4.40 -11.99
C MET A 82 -5.46 -4.84 -12.51
N LEU A 83 -6.39 -5.22 -11.63
CA LEU A 83 -7.78 -5.53 -11.98
C LEU A 83 -8.52 -4.29 -12.49
N LYS A 84 -8.38 -3.16 -11.79
CA LYS A 84 -8.97 -1.87 -12.20
C LYS A 84 -8.47 -1.43 -13.58
N LYS A 85 -7.19 -1.66 -13.88
CA LYS A 85 -6.58 -1.37 -15.19
C LYS A 85 -6.96 -2.35 -16.31
N GLY A 86 -7.66 -3.45 -15.99
CA GLY A 86 -7.96 -4.50 -16.97
C GLY A 86 -6.76 -5.37 -17.37
N LEU A 87 -5.63 -5.27 -16.66
CA LEU A 87 -4.44 -6.10 -16.89
C LEU A 87 -4.66 -7.55 -16.46
N LEU A 88 -5.52 -7.73 -15.46
CA LEU A 88 -5.97 -9.01 -14.96
C LEU A 88 -7.47 -9.14 -15.16
N ARG A 89 -7.92 -10.37 -15.40
CA ARG A 89 -9.33 -10.76 -15.34
C ARG A 89 -9.54 -11.71 -14.18
N GLN A 90 -10.59 -11.47 -13.42
CA GLN A 90 -10.98 -12.33 -12.31
C GLN A 90 -11.82 -13.49 -12.84
N GLU A 91 -11.30 -14.71 -12.73
CA GLU A 91 -12.02 -15.94 -13.13
C GLU A 91 -12.88 -16.46 -11.98
N GLN A 92 -12.32 -16.49 -10.76
CA GLN A 92 -12.98 -16.95 -9.55
C GLN A 92 -12.69 -16.02 -8.37
N ALA A 93 -13.70 -15.71 -7.55
CA ALA A 93 -13.57 -14.80 -6.42
C ALA A 93 -13.01 -15.47 -5.15
N ASP A 94 -13.35 -16.74 -4.92
CA ASP A 94 -12.93 -17.51 -3.75
C ASP A 94 -12.72 -19.00 -4.12
N PRO A 95 -11.47 -19.53 -4.07
CA PRO A 95 -10.22 -18.78 -3.90
C PRO A 95 -9.97 -17.86 -5.10
N LEU A 96 -9.34 -16.70 -4.87
CA LEU A 96 -9.09 -15.73 -5.95
C LEU A 96 -8.19 -16.35 -7.02
N GLN A 97 -8.72 -16.51 -8.22
CA GLN A 97 -7.98 -16.92 -9.42
C GLN A 97 -8.07 -15.81 -10.46
N VAL A 98 -6.92 -15.49 -11.05
CA VAL A 98 -6.80 -14.40 -12.03
C VAL A 98 -6.08 -14.91 -13.27
N SER A 99 -6.58 -14.49 -14.43
CA SER A 99 -5.92 -14.68 -15.72
C SER A 99 -5.31 -13.36 -16.19
N VAL A 100 -4.17 -13.43 -16.87
CA VAL A 100 -3.53 -12.25 -17.47
C VAL A 100 -4.19 -11.99 -18.82
N THR A 101 -4.71 -10.78 -19.01
CA THR A 101 -5.38 -10.39 -20.26
C THR A 101 -4.40 -10.40 -21.44
N GLU A 102 -4.88 -10.68 -22.66
CA GLU A 102 -4.06 -10.62 -23.88
C GLU A 102 -3.38 -9.25 -24.06
N GLN A 103 -4.06 -8.17 -23.68
CA GLN A 103 -3.51 -6.82 -23.64
C GLN A 103 -2.28 -6.72 -22.74
N ALA A 104 -2.35 -7.21 -21.51
CA ALA A 104 -1.21 -7.22 -20.60
C ALA A 104 -0.06 -8.09 -21.13
N ALA A 105 -0.37 -9.23 -21.76
CA ALA A 105 0.62 -10.08 -22.39
C ALA A 105 1.32 -9.38 -23.58
N SER A 106 0.60 -8.58 -24.38
CA SER A 106 1.21 -7.76 -25.44
C SER A 106 2.13 -6.67 -24.89
N LEU A 107 1.73 -5.99 -23.81
CA LEU A 107 2.55 -4.96 -23.16
C LEU A 107 3.84 -5.52 -22.56
N LEU A 108 3.79 -6.75 -22.00
CA LEU A 108 4.98 -7.45 -21.54
C LEU A 108 5.96 -7.79 -22.67
N LYS A 109 5.45 -8.13 -23.87
CA LYS A 109 6.27 -8.48 -25.05
C LYS A 109 6.86 -7.25 -25.74
N ALA A 110 6.16 -6.12 -25.69
CA ALA A 110 6.59 -4.87 -26.32
C ALA A 110 7.83 -4.24 -25.65
N GLY A 111 8.18 -4.65 -24.44
CA GLY A 111 9.25 -4.04 -23.66
C GLY A 111 8.81 -2.67 -23.13
N ALA A 112 9.01 -2.42 -21.84
CA ALA A 112 8.71 -1.11 -21.27
C ALA A 112 9.50 -0.02 -22.02
N PRO A 113 8.91 1.15 -22.32
CA PRO A 113 9.69 2.28 -22.83
C PRO A 113 10.83 2.57 -21.84
N GLU A 114 12.05 2.70 -22.35
CA GLU A 114 13.20 3.08 -21.55
C GLU A 114 12.90 4.41 -20.83
N PRO A 115 13.27 4.54 -19.54
CA PRO A 115 13.10 5.80 -18.83
C PRO A 115 13.86 6.89 -19.58
N PRO A 116 13.29 8.11 -19.73
CA PRO A 116 14.00 9.20 -20.38
C PRO A 116 15.33 9.45 -19.66
N ASP A 117 16.37 9.58 -20.47
CA ASP A 117 17.74 9.82 -20.06
C ASP A 117 17.84 11.04 -19.13
N SER A 118 18.79 10.96 -18.21
CA SER A 118 18.94 11.77 -16.99
C SER A 118 19.28 13.27 -17.19
N THR A 119 18.94 13.87 -18.34
CA THR A 119 19.32 15.24 -18.68
C THR A 119 18.19 16.12 -19.27
N SER A 120 16.93 15.73 -19.17
CA SER A 120 15.82 16.67 -19.44
C SER A 120 15.35 17.35 -18.16
N GLU A 121 15.57 18.66 -18.11
CA GLU A 121 15.08 19.56 -17.07
C GLU A 121 13.57 19.34 -16.88
N VAL A 122 13.17 18.94 -15.68
CA VAL A 122 11.76 18.89 -15.27
C VAL A 122 11.32 20.34 -15.02
N PRO A 123 10.38 20.91 -15.81
CA PRO A 123 9.84 22.22 -15.50
C PRO A 123 9.12 22.15 -14.15
N ALA A 124 9.53 23.03 -13.25
CA ALA A 124 8.92 23.21 -11.95
C ALA A 124 7.56 23.90 -12.12
N GLU A 125 6.54 23.14 -12.49
CA GLU A 125 5.15 23.55 -12.28
C GLU A 125 4.31 22.37 -11.82
N VAL A 126 3.74 22.56 -10.64
CA VAL A 126 2.89 21.63 -9.91
C VAL A 126 1.52 21.64 -10.60
N PRO A 127 0.96 20.51 -11.05
CA PRO A 127 -0.46 20.49 -11.33
C PRO A 127 -1.22 20.59 -9.98
N PRO A 128 -2.17 21.53 -9.86
CA PRO A 128 -3.11 21.57 -8.73
C PRO A 128 -3.96 20.29 -8.69
N PRO A 129 -4.69 20.01 -7.59
CA PRO A 129 -5.44 18.76 -7.46
C PRO A 129 -6.39 18.56 -8.64
N MET A 130 -6.59 17.29 -9.00
CA MET A 130 -7.34 16.86 -10.18
C MET A 130 -8.71 17.51 -10.27
N ASP A 131 -8.79 18.53 -11.11
CA ASP A 131 -10.01 19.04 -11.72
C ASP A 131 -9.87 18.74 -13.22
N SER A 132 -10.85 18.02 -13.77
CA SER A 132 -10.93 17.61 -15.17
C SER A 132 -10.88 18.79 -16.16
N GLU A 133 -10.04 18.70 -17.21
CA GLU A 133 -10.39 18.83 -18.65
C GLU A 133 -9.19 19.26 -19.54
N ALA A 134 -8.95 18.47 -20.61
CA ALA A 134 -8.27 18.75 -21.90
C ALA A 134 -6.76 19.11 -21.92
N GLY A 135 -5.85 18.52 -22.71
CA GLY A 135 -5.90 17.53 -23.79
C GLY A 135 -4.76 17.79 -24.82
N GLY A 136 -3.86 16.83 -25.06
CA GLY A 136 -2.88 16.85 -26.18
C GLY A 136 -1.76 15.79 -26.03
N PRO A 137 -1.36 15.06 -27.09
CA PRO A 137 -1.25 13.61 -27.05
C PRO A 137 0.14 13.07 -26.66
N SER A 138 0.17 12.11 -25.73
CA SER A 138 1.34 11.29 -25.45
C SER A 138 0.91 9.88 -25.06
N LEU A 139 1.06 8.92 -25.97
CA LEU A 139 0.84 7.45 -25.81
C LEU A 139 -0.56 6.97 -25.30
N GLU A 140 -1.43 7.87 -24.84
CA GLU A 140 -2.81 7.59 -24.41
C GLU A 140 -3.78 7.36 -25.58
N GLU A 141 -3.40 7.70 -26.81
CA GLU A 141 -4.27 7.59 -28.00
C GLU A 141 -4.54 6.14 -28.48
N ALA A 142 -4.07 5.12 -27.75
CA ALA A 142 -4.37 3.71 -28.02
C ALA A 142 -5.31 3.04 -26.99
N GLY A 143 -5.76 3.75 -25.95
CA GLY A 143 -6.60 3.15 -24.89
C GLY A 143 -5.91 2.01 -24.13
N ALA A 144 -4.58 1.91 -24.21
CA ALA A 144 -3.79 0.86 -23.56
C ALA A 144 -3.33 1.31 -22.17
N PRO A 145 -3.55 0.51 -21.11
CA PRO A 145 -3.18 0.86 -19.75
C PRO A 145 -1.65 0.96 -19.59
N ILE A 146 -1.17 2.05 -19.00
CA ILE A 146 0.26 2.25 -18.72
C ILE A 146 0.70 1.33 -17.56
N LEU A 147 1.74 0.53 -17.80
CA LEU A 147 2.35 -0.33 -16.79
C LEU A 147 3.19 0.49 -15.80
N ARG A 148 2.91 0.36 -14.50
CA ARG A 148 3.77 0.91 -13.42
C ARG A 148 5.06 0.09 -13.35
N SER A 149 6.14 0.70 -12.84
CA SER A 149 7.48 0.08 -12.82
C SER A 149 7.56 -1.31 -12.16
N TYR A 150 6.69 -1.60 -11.19
CA TYR A 150 6.67 -2.87 -10.48
C TYR A 150 5.72 -3.91 -11.11
N GLU A 151 4.71 -3.49 -11.88
CA GLU A 151 3.66 -4.37 -12.42
C GLU A 151 4.20 -5.48 -13.34
N PRO A 152 5.20 -5.26 -14.22
CA PRO A 152 5.73 -6.32 -15.08
C PRO A 152 6.20 -7.56 -14.32
N ALA A 153 6.85 -7.38 -13.16
CA ALA A 153 7.33 -8.49 -12.36
C ALA A 153 6.17 -9.34 -11.80
N PHE A 154 5.08 -8.70 -11.38
CA PHE A 154 3.88 -9.38 -10.92
C PHE A 154 3.16 -10.07 -12.09
N LEU A 155 2.94 -9.38 -13.21
CA LEU A 155 2.28 -9.96 -14.38
C LEU A 155 3.02 -11.20 -14.90
N GLN A 156 4.36 -11.18 -14.93
CA GLN A 156 5.16 -12.34 -15.31
C GLN A 156 5.02 -13.50 -14.30
N ALA A 157 4.97 -13.21 -12.99
CA ALA A 157 4.81 -14.23 -11.97
C ALA A 157 3.41 -14.87 -11.99
N LEU A 158 2.37 -14.06 -12.22
CA LEU A 158 0.97 -14.49 -12.37
C LEU A 158 0.78 -15.32 -13.65
N ALA A 159 1.32 -14.86 -14.79
CA ALA A 159 1.22 -15.59 -16.07
C ALA A 159 1.85 -16.99 -16.02
N LYS A 160 2.91 -17.18 -15.24
CA LYS A 160 3.58 -18.49 -15.07
C LYS A 160 2.81 -19.48 -14.19
N GLN A 161 1.85 -19.00 -13.41
CA GLN A 161 1.13 -19.76 -12.37
C GLN A 161 -0.39 -19.65 -12.54
N ALA A 162 -0.87 -19.46 -13.77
CA ALA A 162 -2.28 -19.17 -14.07
C ALA A 162 -3.26 -20.29 -13.64
N ASP A 163 -2.75 -21.49 -13.37
CA ASP A 163 -3.49 -22.66 -12.88
C ASP A 163 -3.72 -22.65 -11.35
N LYS A 164 -3.03 -21.79 -10.61
CA LYS A 164 -3.11 -21.72 -9.14
C LYS A 164 -4.02 -20.60 -8.66
N ALA A 165 -4.54 -20.74 -7.44
CA ALA A 165 -5.08 -19.59 -6.72
C ALA A 165 -3.96 -18.61 -6.37
N VAL A 166 -4.24 -17.30 -6.39
CA VAL A 166 -3.24 -16.26 -6.13
C VAL A 166 -2.58 -16.42 -4.75
N VAL A 167 -3.31 -16.98 -3.78
CA VAL A 167 -2.81 -17.24 -2.41
C VAL A 167 -1.70 -18.30 -2.39
N ASP A 168 -1.69 -19.20 -3.37
CA ASP A 168 -0.73 -20.31 -3.47
C ASP A 168 0.41 -20.00 -4.46
N MET A 169 0.48 -18.77 -4.97
CA MET A 169 1.50 -18.34 -5.93
C MET A 169 2.75 -17.79 -5.25
N GLU A 170 3.92 -18.04 -5.85
CA GLU A 170 5.18 -17.47 -5.39
C GLU A 170 5.32 -16.01 -5.87
N LEU A 171 5.05 -15.05 -4.98
CA LEU A 171 5.07 -13.60 -5.27
C LEU A 171 6.13 -12.83 -4.46
N ASP A 172 7.01 -13.55 -3.76
CA ASP A 172 8.07 -13.00 -2.90
C ASP A 172 9.05 -12.10 -3.68
N GLU A 173 9.55 -12.58 -4.82
CA GLU A 173 10.55 -11.87 -5.62
C GLU A 173 10.01 -10.56 -6.24
N PRO A 174 8.81 -10.54 -6.88
CA PRO A 174 8.17 -9.29 -7.28
C PRO A 174 7.96 -8.32 -6.11
N MET A 175 7.53 -8.81 -4.94
CA MET A 175 7.33 -7.99 -3.75
C MET A 175 8.65 -7.37 -3.26
N LYS A 176 9.72 -8.16 -3.19
CA LYS A 176 11.07 -7.69 -2.85
C LYS A 176 11.54 -6.59 -3.80
N LYS A 177 11.36 -6.77 -5.12
CA LYS A 177 11.70 -5.75 -6.12
C LYS A 177 10.92 -4.45 -5.91
N LEU A 178 9.63 -4.52 -5.61
CA LEU A 178 8.82 -3.34 -5.26
C LEU A 178 9.37 -2.61 -4.04
N VAL A 179 9.65 -3.34 -2.96
CA VAL A 179 10.15 -2.77 -1.70
C VAL A 179 11.51 -2.10 -1.92
N LEU A 180 12.44 -2.75 -2.65
CA LEU A 180 13.74 -2.18 -3.01
C LEU A 180 13.61 -0.94 -3.90
N ALA A 181 12.73 -0.97 -4.89
CA ALA A 181 12.48 0.18 -5.76
C ALA A 181 11.90 1.36 -4.96
N THR A 182 11.01 1.09 -4.01
CA THR A 182 10.44 2.11 -3.10
C THR A 182 11.52 2.70 -2.21
N ALA A 183 12.37 1.87 -1.60
CA ALA A 183 13.50 2.32 -0.79
C ALA A 183 14.45 3.22 -1.59
N LYS A 184 14.78 2.84 -2.83
CA LYS A 184 15.59 3.65 -3.75
C LYS A 184 14.91 4.97 -4.11
N LYS A 185 13.60 4.98 -4.36
CA LYS A 185 12.82 6.21 -4.64
C LYS A 185 12.76 7.17 -3.45
N MET A 186 12.89 6.66 -2.23
CA MET A 186 12.93 7.42 -0.98
C MET A 186 14.32 7.96 -0.63
N ALA A 187 15.37 7.55 -1.34
CA ALA A 187 16.72 8.04 -1.10
C ALA A 187 16.78 9.57 -1.27
N GLY A 188 17.27 10.27 -0.24
CA GLY A 188 17.36 11.74 -0.22
C GLY A 188 16.07 12.47 0.20
N PHE A 189 14.99 11.76 0.54
CA PHE A 189 13.74 12.35 1.03
C PHE A 189 13.53 12.08 2.51
N ASP A 190 12.76 12.95 3.17
CA ASP A 190 12.36 12.75 4.57
C ASP A 190 11.19 11.76 4.63
N LEU A 191 11.44 10.60 5.25
CA LEU A 191 10.47 9.51 5.33
C LEU A 191 9.25 9.89 6.17
N GLU A 192 9.43 10.63 7.27
CA GLU A 192 8.35 11.00 8.17
C GLU A 192 7.45 12.07 7.54
N GLN A 193 8.03 13.10 6.94
CA GLN A 193 7.28 14.11 6.19
C GLN A 193 6.54 13.50 5.01
N THR A 194 7.17 12.54 4.32
CA THR A 194 6.52 11.81 3.22
C THR A 194 5.33 11.00 3.73
N ARG A 195 5.48 10.26 4.84
CA ARG A 195 4.36 9.52 5.46
C ARG A 195 3.21 10.45 5.83
N GLU A 196 3.53 11.60 6.43
CA GLU A 196 2.50 12.56 6.85
C GLU A 196 1.77 13.17 5.65
N TYR A 197 2.50 13.47 4.57
CA TYR A 197 1.93 13.90 3.31
C TYR A 197 0.92 12.88 2.77
N TYR A 198 1.26 11.59 2.69
CA TYR A 198 0.34 10.55 2.22
C TYR A 198 -0.84 10.34 3.17
N ARG A 199 -0.65 10.42 4.48
CA ARG A 199 -1.77 10.39 5.44
C ARG A 199 -2.75 11.53 5.21
N SER A 200 -2.25 12.72 4.88
CA SER A 200 -3.09 13.88 4.58
C SER A 200 -3.91 13.69 3.28
N ILE A 201 -3.34 13.07 2.25
CA ILE A 201 -4.04 12.73 1.01
C ILE A 201 -5.17 11.74 1.33
N ILE A 202 -4.87 10.68 2.08
CA ILE A 202 -5.85 9.65 2.42
C ILE A 202 -7.00 10.26 3.23
N SER A 203 -6.71 11.12 4.22
CA SER A 203 -7.78 11.77 5.00
C SER A 203 -8.67 12.67 4.14
N LYS A 204 -8.08 13.43 3.21
CA LYS A 204 -8.83 14.31 2.30
C LYS A 204 -9.70 13.51 1.34
N ALA A 205 -9.18 12.41 0.79
CA ALA A 205 -9.96 11.53 -0.08
C ALA A 205 -11.20 10.97 0.64
N TRP A 206 -11.05 10.56 1.90
CA TRP A 206 -12.18 10.09 2.71
C TRP A 206 -13.20 11.19 3.03
N GLU A 207 -12.73 12.41 3.32
CA GLU A 207 -13.61 13.55 3.55
C GLU A 207 -14.42 13.89 2.29
N GLN A 208 -13.75 13.97 1.13
CA GLN A 208 -14.39 14.19 -0.16
C GLN A 208 -15.46 13.13 -0.45
N ALA A 209 -15.12 11.84 -0.33
CA ALA A 209 -16.07 10.76 -0.55
C ALA A 209 -17.32 10.84 0.36
N GLN A 210 -17.16 11.31 1.60
CA GLN A 210 -18.27 11.47 2.54
C GLN A 210 -19.15 12.67 2.22
N THR A 211 -18.56 13.76 1.72
CA THR A 211 -19.31 14.98 1.37
C THR A 211 -20.13 14.85 0.08
N LEU A 212 -19.78 13.90 -0.79
CA LEU A 212 -20.55 13.61 -2.01
C LEU A 212 -21.90 13.00 -1.63
N GLY A 213 -22.98 13.77 -1.66
CA GLY A 213 -24.33 13.31 -1.38
C GLY A 213 -24.99 12.52 -2.53
N ASP A 214 -24.49 12.71 -3.75
CA ASP A 214 -24.93 11.99 -4.94
C ASP A 214 -24.24 10.61 -5.02
N LEU A 215 -25.03 9.55 -5.14
CA LEU A 215 -24.53 8.17 -5.12
C LEU A 215 -23.70 7.82 -6.35
N GLU A 216 -24.05 8.34 -7.53
CA GLU A 216 -23.32 8.08 -8.77
C GLU A 216 -21.95 8.76 -8.72
N LYS A 217 -21.93 10.05 -8.36
CA LYS A 217 -20.67 10.80 -8.20
C LYS A 217 -19.79 10.24 -7.10
N ARG A 218 -20.38 9.79 -5.99
CA ARG A 218 -19.63 9.10 -4.93
C ARG A 218 -19.04 7.80 -5.47
N THR A 219 -19.80 7.02 -6.23
CA THR A 219 -19.33 5.76 -6.82
C THR A 219 -18.16 5.99 -7.75
N GLU A 220 -18.25 6.96 -8.66
CA GLU A 220 -17.17 7.35 -9.58
C GLU A 220 -15.93 7.81 -8.81
N PHE A 221 -16.11 8.70 -7.83
CA PHE A 221 -15.00 9.16 -6.99
C PHE A 221 -14.31 8.01 -6.25
N VAL A 222 -15.10 7.08 -5.68
CA VAL A 222 -14.56 5.91 -4.98
C VAL A 222 -13.86 4.97 -5.95
N ASP A 223 -14.39 4.76 -7.17
CA ASP A 223 -13.72 3.96 -8.20
C ASP A 223 -12.36 4.54 -8.56
N ASP A 224 -12.29 5.86 -8.75
CA ASP A 224 -11.05 6.56 -9.09
C ASP A 224 -10.02 6.51 -7.97
N ASN A 225 -10.48 6.65 -6.73
CA ASN A 225 -9.62 6.77 -5.55
C ASN A 225 -9.54 5.50 -4.69
N LEU A 226 -10.05 4.36 -5.17
CA LEU A 226 -10.20 3.15 -4.37
C LEU A 226 -8.89 2.73 -3.70
N GLU A 227 -7.80 2.66 -4.46
CA GLU A 227 -6.48 2.27 -3.94
C GLU A 227 -6.02 3.21 -2.80
N VAL A 228 -6.31 4.51 -2.91
CA VAL A 228 -5.98 5.52 -1.89
C VAL A 228 -6.88 5.35 -0.65
N LEU A 229 -8.18 5.14 -0.84
CA LEU A 229 -9.12 4.93 0.25
C LEU A 229 -8.76 3.67 1.06
N LEU A 230 -8.32 2.61 0.37
CA LEU A 230 -7.86 1.36 0.98
C LEU A 230 -6.56 1.51 1.78
N LEU A 231 -5.73 2.54 1.54
CA LEU A 231 -4.56 2.82 2.38
C LEU A 231 -4.94 3.20 3.81
N TYR A 232 -6.16 3.68 4.02
CA TYR A 232 -6.61 4.07 5.36
C TYR A 232 -6.48 2.89 6.34
N PRO A 233 -5.88 3.11 7.52
CA PRO A 233 -5.87 2.11 8.58
C PRO A 233 -7.30 1.76 8.96
N HIS A 234 -7.68 0.49 8.87
CA HIS A 234 -9.05 0.03 9.15
C HIS A 234 -10.10 0.71 8.24
N TYR A 235 -9.96 0.58 6.92
CA TYR A 235 -10.98 1.05 5.97
C TYR A 235 -12.31 0.28 6.10
N GLY A 236 -12.28 -0.99 6.53
CA GLY A 236 -13.48 -1.83 6.62
C GLY A 236 -14.64 -1.23 7.40
N PRO A 237 -14.44 -0.74 8.65
CA PRO A 237 -15.48 -0.02 9.39
C PRO A 237 -16.12 1.16 8.63
N ARG A 238 -15.36 1.91 7.83
CA ARG A 238 -15.90 3.05 7.07
C ARG A 238 -16.76 2.61 5.89
N PHE A 239 -16.33 1.59 5.15
CA PHE A 239 -17.16 1.00 4.09
C PHE A 239 -18.40 0.29 4.66
N ARG A 240 -18.29 -0.34 5.84
CA ARG A 240 -19.45 -0.92 6.54
C ARG A 240 -20.44 0.15 7.00
N GLN A 241 -19.96 1.27 7.52
CA GLN A 241 -20.82 2.40 7.86
C GLN A 241 -21.60 2.88 6.62
N TRP A 242 -20.95 2.97 5.47
CA TRP A 242 -21.64 3.33 4.23
C TRP A 242 -22.69 2.29 3.81
N ASP A 243 -22.39 1.00 3.96
CA ASP A 243 -23.35 -0.08 3.68
C ASP A 243 -24.58 0.03 4.59
N ASP A 244 -24.38 0.29 5.89
CA ASP A 244 -25.44 0.55 6.87
C ASP A 244 -26.26 1.81 6.54
N GLU A 245 -25.64 2.81 5.91
CA GLU A 245 -26.26 4.04 5.41
C GLU A 245 -26.91 3.87 4.02
N GLY A 246 -26.91 2.66 3.45
CA GLY A 246 -27.54 2.34 2.17
C GLY A 246 -26.66 2.53 0.93
N PHE A 247 -25.35 2.73 1.11
CA PHE A 247 -24.35 2.81 0.04
C PHE A 247 -23.47 1.54 0.00
N THR A 248 -23.97 0.50 -0.67
CA THR A 248 -23.21 -0.74 -0.91
C THR A 248 -22.26 -0.55 -2.09
N TYR A 249 -20.99 -0.26 -1.79
CA TYR A 249 -19.96 -0.10 -2.83
C TYR A 249 -19.56 -1.45 -3.46
N GLN A 250 -19.44 -1.46 -4.78
CA GLN A 250 -18.85 -2.57 -5.55
C GLN A 250 -17.80 -2.02 -6.51
N PRO A 251 -16.61 -2.63 -6.64
CA PRO A 251 -15.60 -2.12 -7.55
C PRO A 251 -15.97 -2.34 -9.03
N SER A 252 -15.50 -1.44 -9.89
CA SER A 252 -15.82 -1.45 -11.33
C SER A 252 -15.56 -2.80 -12.03
N TRP A 253 -14.45 -3.49 -11.70
CA TRP A 253 -14.10 -4.79 -12.29
C TRP A 253 -15.05 -5.93 -11.89
N SER A 254 -15.78 -5.79 -10.75
CA SER A 254 -16.77 -6.79 -10.31
C SER A 254 -18.19 -6.49 -10.79
N ARG A 255 -18.45 -5.30 -11.37
CA ARG A 255 -19.75 -4.92 -11.93
C ARG A 255 -20.00 -5.54 -13.32
N SER A 256 -18.96 -6.07 -13.95
CA SER A 256 -19.04 -6.72 -15.27
C SER A 256 -19.79 -8.05 -15.18
N VAL A 257 -20.85 -8.20 -15.99
CA VAL A 257 -21.62 -9.44 -16.13
C VAL A 257 -20.71 -10.53 -16.71
N GLY A 258 -20.21 -11.42 -15.85
CA GLY A 258 -19.42 -12.59 -16.24
C GLY A 258 -18.04 -12.74 -15.58
N SER A 259 -17.52 -11.72 -14.89
CA SER A 259 -16.41 -11.90 -13.93
C SER A 259 -17.03 -12.35 -12.61
N GLY A 260 -16.61 -13.49 -12.07
CA GLY A 260 -17.17 -14.14 -10.87
C GLY A 260 -17.70 -13.14 -9.85
N ALA A 261 -19.01 -12.86 -9.94
CA ALA A 261 -19.63 -11.71 -9.31
C ALA A 261 -19.37 -11.77 -7.80
N MET A 262 -18.98 -10.64 -7.22
CA MET A 262 -18.98 -10.50 -5.78
C MET A 262 -20.40 -10.81 -5.29
N PRO A 263 -20.59 -11.71 -4.31
CA PRO A 263 -21.92 -11.96 -3.79
C PRO A 263 -22.49 -10.62 -3.30
N THR A 264 -23.62 -10.20 -3.85
CA THR A 264 -24.38 -9.07 -3.32
C THR A 264 -25.14 -9.57 -2.12
N ALA A 265 -24.93 -8.93 -0.96
CA ALA A 265 -25.88 -9.03 0.13
C ALA A 265 -27.22 -8.49 -0.38
N ALA A 266 -28.21 -9.36 -0.57
CA ALA A 266 -29.57 -8.92 -0.84
C ALA A 266 -30.08 -8.16 0.40
N THR A 267 -30.70 -7.00 0.18
CA THR A 267 -31.15 -6.01 1.17
C THR A 267 -32.26 -6.49 2.12
N ALA A 268 -32.11 -7.64 2.77
CA ALA A 268 -33.07 -8.10 3.77
C ALA A 268 -32.40 -8.92 4.90
N ARG A 269 -32.06 -8.19 5.99
CA ARG A 269 -31.55 -8.65 7.30
C ARG A 269 -30.07 -9.05 7.29
N THR A 270 -29.23 -8.21 7.89
CA THR A 270 -27.78 -8.39 8.03
C THR A 270 -27.45 -9.67 8.81
N SER A 271 -27.07 -10.73 8.08
CA SER A 271 -26.42 -11.90 8.64
C SER A 271 -24.89 -11.72 8.61
N PHE A 272 -24.17 -12.53 9.39
CA PHE A 272 -22.69 -12.57 9.34
C PHE A 272 -22.17 -12.92 7.93
N GLY A 273 -22.99 -13.59 7.11
CA GLY A 273 -22.70 -13.91 5.71
C GLY A 273 -22.79 -12.71 4.76
N ASP A 274 -23.69 -11.74 5.03
CA ASP A 274 -23.85 -10.53 4.23
C ASP A 274 -22.67 -9.57 4.41
N VAL A 275 -22.10 -9.52 5.61
CA VAL A 275 -20.88 -8.73 5.91
C VAL A 275 -19.66 -9.30 5.18
N ALA A 276 -19.57 -10.63 5.05
CA ALA A 276 -18.54 -11.30 4.25
C ALA A 276 -18.72 -11.08 2.74
N ALA A 277 -19.94 -10.73 2.31
CA ALA A 277 -20.29 -10.43 0.93
C ALA A 277 -20.00 -8.98 0.53
N SER A 278 -19.98 -8.04 1.49
CA SER A 278 -19.58 -6.65 1.25
C SER A 278 -18.15 -6.53 0.71
N PHE A 279 -17.86 -5.49 -0.10
CA PHE A 279 -16.52 -5.25 -0.64
C PHE A 279 -15.45 -5.17 0.46
N ALA A 280 -15.76 -4.49 1.57
CA ALA A 280 -14.84 -4.37 2.70
C ALA A 280 -14.56 -5.73 3.36
N GLY A 281 -15.59 -6.54 3.60
CA GLY A 281 -15.43 -7.86 4.19
C GLY A 281 -14.61 -8.80 3.30
N TRP A 282 -14.93 -8.85 2.01
CA TRP A 282 -14.18 -9.65 1.04
C TRP A 282 -12.72 -9.20 0.90
N SER A 283 -12.46 -7.89 0.77
CA SER A 283 -11.10 -7.37 0.61
C SER A 283 -10.23 -7.53 1.86
N GLU A 284 -10.82 -7.40 3.06
CA GLU A 284 -10.13 -7.69 4.32
C GLU A 284 -9.82 -9.18 4.47
N ASN A 285 -10.75 -10.07 4.08
CA ASN A 285 -10.52 -11.52 4.08
C ASN A 285 -9.42 -11.92 3.08
N LEU A 286 -9.46 -11.35 1.86
CA LEU A 286 -8.44 -11.58 0.84
C LEU A 286 -7.05 -11.15 1.33
N ALA A 287 -6.94 -9.95 1.92
CA ALA A 287 -5.69 -9.49 2.52
C ALA A 287 -5.22 -10.36 3.70
N GLY A 288 -6.15 -10.95 4.46
CA GLY A 288 -5.85 -11.91 5.51
C GLY A 288 -5.24 -13.21 4.95
N ARG A 289 -5.82 -13.75 3.86
CA ARG A 289 -5.34 -14.97 3.21
C ARG A 289 -3.96 -14.82 2.57
N PHE A 290 -3.64 -13.63 2.08
CA PHE A 290 -2.31 -13.35 1.55
C PHE A 290 -1.20 -13.24 2.59
N ALA A 291 -1.51 -13.31 3.89
CA ALA A 291 -0.48 -13.32 4.92
C ALA A 291 0.49 -14.51 4.78
N SER A 292 0.05 -15.64 4.24
CA SER A 292 0.91 -16.81 3.96
C SER A 292 1.54 -16.80 2.56
N ALA A 293 1.05 -15.97 1.65
CA ALA A 293 1.50 -15.93 0.26
C ALA A 293 2.83 -15.17 0.08
N ILE A 294 3.22 -14.39 1.08
CA ILE A 294 4.44 -13.59 1.08
C ILE A 294 5.26 -13.93 2.31
N ASP A 295 6.44 -14.51 2.09
CA ASP A 295 7.39 -14.82 3.14
C ASP A 295 8.23 -13.57 3.46
N PRO A 296 8.06 -12.97 4.65
CA PRO A 296 8.79 -11.76 5.03
C PRO A 296 10.31 -11.96 5.06
N VAL A 297 10.79 -13.19 5.27
CA VAL A 297 12.23 -13.52 5.26
C VAL A 297 12.76 -13.44 3.83
N LYS A 298 12.06 -14.03 2.86
CA LYS A 298 12.47 -14.01 1.45
C LYS A 298 12.42 -12.60 0.85
N VAL A 299 11.46 -11.79 1.30
CA VAL A 299 11.35 -10.36 0.93
C VAL A 299 12.45 -9.51 1.58
N GLY A 300 13.17 -10.02 2.57
CA GLY A 300 14.30 -9.34 3.21
C GLY A 300 13.91 -8.45 4.38
N LEU A 301 12.74 -8.69 4.99
CA LEU A 301 12.28 -7.94 6.16
C LEU A 301 12.88 -8.41 7.49
N SER A 302 13.47 -9.59 7.53
CA SER A 302 14.16 -10.11 8.72
C SER A 302 15.68 -10.08 8.55
N THR A 303 16.38 -9.47 9.49
CA THR A 303 17.82 -9.70 9.67
C THR A 303 18.07 -11.10 10.25
N PRO A 304 19.12 -11.82 9.84
CA PRO A 304 19.49 -13.08 10.48
C PRO A 304 19.87 -12.81 11.95
N GLY A 305 19.04 -13.23 12.91
CA GLY A 305 19.42 -13.27 14.34
C GLY A 305 18.60 -12.46 15.35
N GLY A 306 17.42 -11.94 15.03
CA GLY A 306 16.59 -11.18 15.99
C GLY A 306 15.18 -11.73 16.17
N VAL A 307 14.90 -12.36 17.31
CA VAL A 307 13.57 -12.91 17.67
C VAL A 307 12.64 -11.78 18.11
N SER A 308 12.00 -11.13 17.14
CA SER A 308 10.75 -10.39 17.35
C SER A 308 9.85 -10.59 16.14
N LEU A 309 8.90 -11.51 16.28
CA LEU A 309 7.97 -11.91 15.20
C LEU A 309 6.77 -10.96 15.06
N ALA A 310 6.63 -9.99 15.97
CA ALA A 310 5.57 -8.98 15.88
C ALA A 310 5.98 -7.88 14.90
N GLY A 311 5.27 -7.76 13.78
CA GLY A 311 5.50 -6.71 12.78
C GLY A 311 6.49 -7.07 11.66
N VAL A 312 6.94 -8.33 11.59
CA VAL A 312 7.78 -8.82 10.46
C VAL A 312 7.02 -8.85 9.14
N ASP A 313 5.71 -8.77 9.18
CA ASP A 313 4.80 -8.65 8.03
C ASP A 313 4.81 -7.26 7.39
N ARG A 314 5.54 -6.28 7.97
CA ARG A 314 5.55 -4.88 7.55
C ARG A 314 6.94 -4.40 7.23
N VAL A 315 7.04 -3.54 6.22
CA VAL A 315 8.28 -2.85 5.87
C VAL A 315 8.46 -1.67 6.82
N THR A 316 9.39 -1.77 7.77
CA THR A 316 9.69 -0.66 8.69
C THR A 316 10.65 0.35 8.07
N GLY A 317 10.66 1.58 8.61
CA GLY A 317 11.60 2.62 8.17
C GLY A 317 13.07 2.22 8.28
N ASP A 318 13.43 1.47 9.32
CA ASP A 318 14.80 0.97 9.51
C ASP A 318 15.19 -0.07 8.43
N VAL A 319 14.27 -0.96 8.08
CA VAL A 319 14.45 -1.95 7.02
C VAL A 319 14.60 -1.24 5.66
N LEU A 320 13.77 -0.23 5.37
CA LEU A 320 13.92 0.58 4.15
C LEU A 320 15.29 1.26 4.07
N LYS A 321 15.77 1.83 5.19
CA LYS A 321 17.06 2.51 5.26
C LYS A 321 18.22 1.52 5.10
N ALA A 322 18.12 0.34 5.72
CA ALA A 322 19.09 -0.74 5.56
C ALA A 322 19.16 -1.21 4.09
N MET A 323 18.01 -1.42 3.44
CA MET A 323 17.96 -1.81 2.04
C MET A 323 18.45 -0.74 1.07
N ALA A 324 18.13 0.53 1.32
CA ALA A 324 18.63 1.64 0.52
C ALA A 324 20.17 1.73 0.60
N SER A 325 20.74 1.60 1.79
CA SER A 325 22.20 1.62 1.99
C SER A 325 22.91 0.38 1.43
N SER A 326 22.32 -0.82 1.54
CA SER A 326 22.89 -2.04 0.96
C SER A 326 22.86 -2.04 -0.57
N SER A 327 21.81 -1.45 -1.18
CA SER A 327 21.67 -1.33 -2.64
C SER A 327 22.69 -0.39 -3.30
N GLY A 328 23.40 0.43 -2.51
CA GLY A 328 24.53 1.26 -2.96
C GLY A 328 25.90 0.55 -2.93
N SER A 329 25.98 -0.69 -2.45
CA SER A 329 27.26 -1.40 -2.22
C SER A 329 27.63 -2.44 -3.28
N SER A 330 26.83 -2.64 -4.32
CA SER A 330 27.19 -3.53 -5.44
C SER A 330 28.05 -2.80 -6.47
N GLY A 331 29.32 -2.58 -6.12
CA GLY A 331 30.34 -1.96 -6.95
C GLY A 331 31.75 -2.19 -6.42
N GLY A 332 32.00 -3.35 -5.80
CA GLY A 332 33.31 -3.79 -5.35
C GLY A 332 33.79 -4.96 -6.20
N GLY A 333 34.29 -4.65 -7.40
CA GLY A 333 34.90 -5.61 -8.32
C GLY A 333 36.14 -4.99 -8.93
N GLY A 334 37.28 -5.68 -8.78
CA GLY A 334 38.62 -5.13 -8.93
C GLY A 334 38.90 -4.43 -10.27
N GLY A 335 39.55 -3.28 -10.16
CA GLY A 335 40.20 -2.59 -11.27
C GLY A 335 41.49 -1.98 -10.74
N GLY A 336 42.62 -2.43 -11.29
CA GLY A 336 43.96 -2.09 -10.83
C GLY A 336 44.16 -0.59 -10.60
N GLY A 337 44.70 -0.27 -9.43
CA GLY A 337 45.09 1.09 -9.10
C GLY A 337 46.28 1.53 -9.95
N CYS A 338 46.05 2.48 -10.86
CA CYS A 338 47.07 3.44 -11.24
C CYS A 338 46.98 4.60 -10.27
N ALA A 339 47.88 4.66 -9.30
CA ALA A 339 48.06 5.84 -8.49
C ALA A 339 48.93 6.85 -9.26
N CYS A 340 48.34 7.96 -9.69
CA CYS A 340 49.09 9.13 -10.15
C CYS A 340 49.21 10.11 -8.98
N ALA A 341 50.41 10.22 -8.42
CA ALA A 341 50.77 11.32 -7.55
C ALA A 341 51.40 12.42 -8.42
N CYS A 342 50.71 13.55 -8.57
CA CYS A 342 51.30 14.74 -9.18
C CYS A 342 52.06 15.51 -8.11
N ALA A 343 53.39 15.50 -8.22
CA ALA A 343 54.26 16.47 -7.57
C ALA A 343 55.26 16.98 -8.63
N GLY A 344 55.06 18.22 -9.09
CA GLY A 344 56.02 18.97 -9.93
C GLY A 344 56.34 18.38 -11.31
N CYS A 345 55.73 18.93 -12.36
CA CYS A 345 56.14 18.94 -13.78
C CYS A 345 56.78 17.69 -14.46
N ALA A 346 56.53 16.46 -14.01
CA ALA A 346 56.72 15.26 -14.84
C ALA A 346 55.85 14.09 -14.37
N CYS A 347 55.12 13.45 -15.30
CA CYS A 347 54.40 12.19 -15.05
C CYS A 347 55.04 11.06 -15.84
N ALA A 348 55.34 9.95 -15.17
CA ALA A 348 55.62 8.66 -15.78
C ALA A 348 54.59 7.65 -15.25
N CYS A 349 53.87 6.97 -16.14
CA CYS A 349 52.93 5.91 -15.79
C CYS A 349 53.54 4.54 -16.08
N ALA A 350 53.51 3.65 -15.09
CA ALA A 350 53.76 2.23 -15.27
C ALA A 350 52.44 1.48 -15.05
N CYS A 351 51.90 0.86 -16.10
CA CYS A 351 50.74 -0.03 -16.01
C CYS A 351 51.22 -1.48 -15.86
N ALA A 352 50.93 -2.10 -14.72
CA ALA A 352 51.10 -3.54 -14.55
C ALA A 352 49.84 -4.25 -15.08
N GLY A 353 49.94 -4.88 -16.24
CA GLY A 353 48.90 -5.74 -16.80
C GLY A 353 49.04 -7.18 -16.30
N GLY A 354 47.96 -7.72 -15.74
CA GLY A 354 47.73 -9.16 -15.58
C GLY A 354 46.21 -9.36 -15.65
N GLY A 355 45.63 -10.24 -16.46
CA GLY A 355 46.16 -11.47 -17.02
C GLY A 355 45.41 -12.65 -16.44
N ARG A 356 44.11 -12.76 -16.80
CA ARG A 356 43.17 -13.90 -16.81
C ARG A 356 41.80 -13.51 -16.27
#